data_AF-A0A2E1CM37-F1
#
_entry.id   AF-A0A2E1CM37-F1
#
_cell.length_a   1.000
_cell.length_b   1.000
_cell.length_c   1.000
_cell.angle_alpha   90.00
_cell.angle_beta   90.00
_cell.angle_gamma   90.00
#
_symmetry.space_group_name_H-M   'P 1'
#
loop_
_entity.id
_entity.type
_entity.pdbx_description
1 polymer ?
#
loop_
_entity_poly.entity_id
_entity_poly.type
_entity_poly.pdbx_seq_one_letter_code
_entity_poly.pdbx_strand_id
1 'polypeptide(L)'
;MIDIRIQSSDFNFSKEIKNFQNNKINGAVVCFLGSVRDLKSEEGLEKLEIEYYPKMAEKVLEETARKAFKEWNLSQCLIIHRFGKLDVNEPIVLIITQTKHRKDAFRANEFIIDFLKINAPFWKKEHTNKKSYWVEQNKKDLDIKI
;
A
#
# COMPACT_ATOMS: atom_id res chain seq x y z
N MET A 1 -2.38 17.63 -1.87
CA MET A 1 -1.36 17.28 -0.87
C MET A 1 -1.04 15.80 -1.02
N ILE A 2 0.24 15.44 -1.00
CA ILE A 2 0.71 14.05 -1.00
C ILE A 2 1.33 13.81 0.38
N ASP A 3 0.92 12.75 1.05
CA ASP A 3 1.44 12.31 2.35
C ASP A 3 1.90 10.86 2.22
N ILE A 4 3.14 10.58 2.59
CA ILE A 4 3.76 9.26 2.46
C ILE A 4 4.43 8.93 3.79
N ARG A 5 4.10 7.77 4.33
CA ARG A 5 4.62 7.31 5.63
C ARG A 5 5.07 5.85 5.51
N ILE A 6 6.33 5.60 5.82
CA ILE A 6 6.86 4.25 6.02
C ILE A 6 7.14 4.09 7.52
N GLN A 7 6.44 3.17 8.18
CA GLN A 7 6.46 3.05 9.64
C GLN A 7 6.36 1.59 10.09
N SER A 8 6.78 1.25 11.30
CA SER A 8 6.57 -0.12 11.84
C SER A 8 5.25 -0.24 12.61
N SER A 9 4.88 0.83 13.32
CA SER A 9 3.67 0.90 14.13
C SER A 9 2.40 0.81 13.28
N ASP A 10 1.33 0.28 13.88
CA ASP A 10 0.00 0.27 13.27
C ASP A 10 -0.57 1.69 13.06
N PHE A 11 -1.64 1.79 12.28
CA PHE A 11 -2.36 3.03 11.98
C PHE A 11 -3.88 2.83 12.08
N ASN A 12 -4.59 3.87 12.51
CA ASN A 12 -6.05 3.85 12.54
C ASN A 12 -6.62 4.31 11.19
N PHE A 13 -6.93 3.36 10.31
CA PHE A 13 -7.46 3.67 8.97
C PHE A 13 -8.76 4.49 9.02
N SER A 14 -9.61 4.30 10.03
CA SER A 14 -10.85 5.09 10.18
C SER A 14 -10.55 6.55 10.48
N LYS A 15 -9.52 6.83 11.28
CA LYS A 15 -9.05 8.19 11.55
C LYS A 15 -8.45 8.82 10.29
N GLU A 16 -7.64 8.07 9.56
CA GLU A 16 -7.03 8.57 8.32
C GLU A 16 -8.10 8.89 7.26
N ILE A 17 -9.11 8.03 7.07
CA ILE A 17 -10.23 8.31 6.16
C ILE A 17 -11.01 9.57 6.58
N LYS A 18 -11.26 9.75 7.89
CA LYS A 18 -11.94 10.95 8.40
C LYS A 18 -11.17 12.25 8.09
N ASN A 19 -9.85 12.22 8.11
CA ASN A 19 -9.02 13.40 7.76
C ASN A 19 -9.28 13.90 6.32
N PHE A 20 -9.70 13.00 5.42
CA PHE A 20 -10.02 13.32 4.03
C PHE A 20 -11.44 13.87 3.86
N GLN A 21 -12.32 13.82 4.87
CA GLN A 21 -13.73 14.25 4.72
C GLN A 21 -13.92 15.77 4.83
N ASN A 22 -12.91 16.54 5.24
CA ASN A 22 -13.02 17.98 5.50
C ASN A 22 -12.88 18.88 4.26
N ASN A 23 -13.12 18.38 3.05
CA ASN A 23 -12.99 19.15 1.81
C ASN A 23 -14.33 19.29 1.07
N LYS A 24 -14.91 20.50 1.09
CA LYS A 24 -16.24 20.81 0.51
C LYS A 24 -16.32 20.64 -1.02
N ILE A 25 -15.19 20.56 -1.72
CA ILE A 25 -15.13 20.52 -3.19
C ILE A 25 -14.97 19.09 -3.72
N ASN A 26 -14.46 18.16 -2.92
CA ASN A 26 -14.14 16.80 -3.38
C ASN A 26 -15.29 15.83 -3.10
N GLY A 27 -15.81 15.21 -4.15
CA GLY A 27 -16.98 14.32 -4.06
C GLY A 27 -16.64 12.83 -3.90
N ALA A 28 -15.36 12.44 -3.94
CA ALA A 28 -14.97 11.03 -3.88
C ALA A 28 -13.70 10.81 -3.05
N VAL A 29 -13.77 9.84 -2.14
CA VAL A 29 -12.63 9.27 -1.41
C VAL A 29 -12.63 7.77 -1.67
N VAL A 30 -11.51 7.22 -2.16
CA VAL A 30 -11.32 5.79 -2.35
C VAL A 30 -10.17 5.34 -1.46
N CYS A 31 -10.40 4.23 -0.75
CA CYS A 31 -9.45 3.64 0.17
C CYS A 31 -9.15 2.21 -0.26
N PHE A 32 -7.87 1.85 -0.29
CA PHE A 32 -7.40 0.48 -0.35
C PHE A 32 -6.66 0.16 0.94
N LEU A 33 -7.06 -0.94 1.59
CA LEU A 33 -6.41 -1.49 2.77
C LEU A 33 -5.92 -2.89 2.42
N GLY A 34 -4.59 -3.06 2.35
CA GLY A 34 -3.98 -4.37 2.25
C GLY A 34 -3.65 -4.89 3.64
N SER A 35 -3.95 -6.16 3.89
CA SER A 35 -3.61 -6.87 5.12
C SER A 35 -2.80 -8.13 4.82
N VAL A 36 -2.04 -8.60 5.81
CA VAL A 36 -1.35 -9.88 5.76
C VAL A 36 -2.40 -11.00 5.63
N ARG A 37 -2.24 -11.87 4.65
CA ARG A 37 -3.14 -13.01 4.41
C ARG A 37 -2.39 -14.30 4.68
N ASP A 38 -3.06 -15.25 5.30
CA ASP A 38 -2.61 -16.63 5.33
C ASP A 38 -2.91 -17.27 3.96
N LEU A 39 -1.88 -17.36 3.12
CA LEU A 39 -1.97 -17.95 1.77
C LEU A 39 -1.91 -19.48 1.84
N LYS A 40 -2.69 -20.12 2.72
CA LYS A 40 -2.84 -21.58 2.82
C LYS A 40 -1.53 -22.34 2.56
N SER A 41 -0.41 -21.90 3.15
CA SER A 41 0.77 -22.72 3.15
C SER A 41 0.40 -24.00 3.90
N GLU A 42 0.78 -25.18 3.39
CA GLU A 42 0.49 -26.45 4.08
C GLU A 42 1.02 -26.48 5.53
N GLU A 43 1.90 -25.53 5.88
CA GLU A 43 2.55 -25.36 7.17
C GLU A 43 1.94 -24.24 8.06
N GLY A 44 1.02 -23.43 7.54
CA GLY A 44 0.37 -22.29 8.22
C GLY A 44 1.29 -21.07 8.37
N LEU A 45 0.86 -19.89 7.90
CA LEU A 45 1.59 -18.63 8.10
C LEU A 45 1.30 -18.05 9.49
N GLU A 46 2.33 -17.78 10.28
CA GLU A 46 2.18 -17.05 11.54
C GLU A 46 2.40 -15.54 11.34
N LYS A 47 3.50 -15.18 10.68
CA LYS A 47 3.96 -13.78 10.56
C LYS A 47 4.55 -13.49 9.19
N LEU A 48 4.34 -12.26 8.74
CA LEU A 48 5.02 -11.67 7.60
C LEU A 48 6.02 -10.63 8.10
N GLU A 49 7.29 -10.82 7.80
CA GLU A 49 8.35 -9.84 8.05
C GLU A 49 8.65 -9.07 6.78
N ILE A 50 8.61 -7.74 6.89
CA ILE A 50 8.80 -6.82 5.79
C ILE A 50 10.07 -6.01 6.02
N GLU A 51 11.01 -6.15 5.11
CA GLU A 51 12.20 -5.31 5.05
C GLU A 51 12.13 -4.38 3.84
N TYR A 52 12.83 -3.25 3.90
CA TYR A 52 12.82 -2.27 2.82
C TYR A 52 14.13 -1.48 2.74
N TYR A 53 14.40 -0.90 1.58
CA TYR A 53 15.54 0.00 1.38
C TYR A 53 15.06 1.45 1.47
N PRO A 54 15.34 2.18 2.58
CA PRO A 54 14.59 3.41 2.89
C PRO A 54 14.61 4.48 1.81
N LYS A 55 15.80 4.85 1.35
CA LYS A 55 15.98 5.91 0.35
C LYS A 55 15.27 5.61 -0.97
N MET A 56 15.28 4.34 -1.40
CA MET A 56 14.65 3.96 -2.65
C MET A 56 13.14 3.80 -2.48
N ALA A 57 12.68 3.23 -1.37
CA ALA A 57 11.25 3.04 -1.13
C ALA A 57 10.51 4.38 -1.10
N GLU A 58 11.03 5.35 -0.33
CA GLU A 58 10.45 6.69 -0.23
C GLU A 58 10.40 7.37 -1.60
N LYS A 59 11.50 7.31 -2.36
CA LYS A 59 11.58 7.88 -3.71
C LYS A 59 10.56 7.25 -4.66
N VAL A 60 10.48 5.92 -4.71
CA VAL A 60 9.55 5.18 -5.56
C VAL A 60 8.10 5.52 -5.20
N LEU A 61 7.77 5.54 -3.91
CA LEU A 61 6.45 5.94 -3.42
C LEU A 61 6.10 7.37 -3.82
N GLU A 62 7.05 8.30 -3.67
CA GLU A 62 6.85 9.70 -4.01
C GLU A 62 6.63 9.92 -5.51
N GLU A 63 7.46 9.32 -6.36
CA GLU A 63 7.33 9.38 -7.81
C GLU A 63 5.98 8.81 -8.28
N THR A 64 5.57 7.68 -7.70
CA THR A 64 4.27 7.04 -7.98
C THR A 64 3.12 7.95 -7.59
N ALA A 65 3.13 8.47 -6.37
CA ALA A 65 2.09 9.34 -5.87
C ALA A 65 2.01 10.62 -6.70
N ARG A 66 3.15 11.23 -7.07
CA ARG A 66 3.21 12.43 -7.91
C ARG A 66 2.64 12.19 -9.30
N LYS A 67 2.97 11.06 -9.93
CA LYS A 67 2.42 10.66 -11.22
C LYS A 67 0.90 10.52 -11.14
N ALA A 68 0.41 9.79 -10.13
CA ALA A 68 -1.03 9.63 -9.93
C ALA A 68 -1.75 10.94 -9.63
N PHE A 69 -1.14 11.79 -8.79
CA PHE A 69 -1.67 13.08 -8.41
C PHE A 69 -1.88 14.00 -9.63
N LYS A 70 -0.92 13.99 -10.56
CA LYS A 70 -0.99 14.78 -11.79
C LYS A 70 -1.97 14.19 -12.80
N GLU A 71 -1.91 12.88 -13.06
CA GLU A 71 -2.69 12.22 -14.10
C GLU A 71 -4.20 12.27 -13.82
N TRP A 72 -4.60 12.06 -12.55
CA TRP A 72 -6.01 11.98 -12.14
C TRP A 72 -6.49 13.19 -11.35
N ASN A 73 -5.72 14.29 -11.39
CA ASN A 73 -6.05 15.55 -10.72
C ASN A 73 -6.49 15.36 -9.26
N LEU A 74 -5.70 14.59 -8.51
CA LEU A 74 -5.97 14.33 -7.10
C LEU A 74 -5.91 15.62 -6.31
N SER A 75 -6.77 15.76 -5.31
CA SER A 75 -6.66 16.84 -4.34
C SER A 75 -5.80 16.42 -3.15
N GLN A 76 -5.93 15.15 -2.73
CA GLN A 76 -5.17 14.55 -1.65
C GLN A 76 -4.84 13.09 -1.98
N CYS A 77 -3.66 12.65 -1.55
CA CYS A 77 -3.18 11.27 -1.66
C CYS A 77 -2.41 10.93 -0.39
N LEU A 78 -2.77 9.82 0.27
CA LEU A 78 -2.04 9.25 1.40
C LEU A 78 -1.58 7.84 1.02
N ILE A 79 -0.32 7.54 1.30
CA ILE A 79 0.21 6.18 1.27
C ILE A 79 0.90 5.89 2.60
N ILE A 80 0.41 4.90 3.34
CA ILE A 80 1.08 4.36 4.51
C ILE A 80 1.49 2.93 4.19
N HIS A 81 2.76 2.59 4.38
CA HIS A 81 3.25 1.22 4.27
C HIS A 81 3.98 0.81 5.54
N ARG A 82 3.64 -0.37 6.09
CA ARG A 82 4.25 -0.91 7.28
C ARG A 82 5.48 -1.77 6.97
N PHE A 83 6.47 -1.74 7.86
CA PHE A 83 7.62 -2.64 7.84
C PHE A 83 7.80 -3.35 9.18
N GLY A 84 8.66 -4.36 9.23
CA GLY A 84 8.85 -5.22 10.39
C GLY A 84 7.92 -6.43 10.39
N LYS A 85 7.71 -7.02 11.56
CA LYS A 85 6.92 -8.25 11.73
C LYS A 85 5.45 -7.91 11.92
N LEU A 86 4.60 -8.54 11.12
CA LEU A 86 3.16 -8.32 11.06
C LEU A 86 2.44 -9.67 11.21
N ASP A 87 1.46 -9.74 12.10
CA ASP A 87 0.62 -10.93 12.25
C ASP A 87 -0.39 -11.05 11.10
N VAL A 88 -0.94 -12.25 10.91
CA VAL A 88 -2.03 -12.48 9.95
C VAL A 88 -3.22 -11.57 10.26
N ASN A 89 -3.83 -11.02 9.21
CA ASN A 89 -4.90 -10.01 9.23
C ASN A 89 -4.47 -8.59 9.64
N GLU A 90 -3.22 -8.37 10.06
CA GLU A 90 -2.76 -7.01 10.31
C GLU A 90 -2.71 -6.17 9.02
N PRO A 91 -3.16 -4.90 9.06
CA PRO A 91 -2.93 -3.96 7.98
C PRO A 91 -1.46 -3.80 7.68
N ILE A 92 -1.08 -3.88 6.40
CA ILE A 92 0.28 -3.63 5.93
C ILE A 92 0.36 -2.35 5.09
N VAL A 93 -0.67 -2.04 4.31
CA VAL A 93 -0.66 -0.87 3.42
C VAL A 93 -2.02 -0.19 3.40
N LEU A 94 -2.01 1.13 3.42
CA LEU A 94 -3.19 1.98 3.26
C LEU A 94 -2.92 3.00 2.16
N ILE A 95 -3.80 3.04 1.17
CA ILE A 95 -3.78 4.06 0.11
C ILE A 95 -5.13 4.77 0.12
N ILE A 96 -5.11 6.09 0.27
CA ILE A 96 -6.31 6.93 0.18
C ILE A 96 -6.11 7.94 -0.93
N THR A 97 -7.03 7.97 -1.89
CA THR A 97 -7.07 8.96 -2.97
C THR A 97 -8.35 9.77 -2.88
N GLN A 98 -8.25 11.08 -3.09
CA GLN A 98 -9.40 11.97 -3.11
C GLN A 98 -9.42 12.83 -4.37
N THR A 99 -10.60 12.93 -4.97
CA THR A 99 -10.86 13.72 -6.18
C THR A 99 -12.28 14.28 -6.16
N LYS A 100 -12.59 15.11 -7.17
CA LYS A 100 -13.97 15.54 -7.44
C LYS A 100 -14.85 14.40 -7.97
N HIS A 101 -14.29 13.51 -8.80
CA HIS A 101 -15.04 12.47 -9.52
C HIS A 101 -14.53 11.06 -9.19
N ARG A 102 -15.45 10.18 -8.78
CA ARG A 102 -15.13 8.81 -8.33
C ARG A 102 -14.21 8.01 -9.26
N LYS A 103 -14.37 8.16 -10.58
CA LYS A 103 -13.62 7.39 -11.58
C LYS A 103 -12.11 7.62 -11.48
N ASP A 104 -11.73 8.87 -11.22
CA ASP A 104 -10.33 9.27 -11.07
C ASP A 104 -9.75 8.78 -9.74
N ALA A 105 -10.55 8.82 -8.67
CA ALA A 105 -10.14 8.29 -7.37
C ALA A 105 -9.86 6.78 -7.43
N PHE A 106 -10.74 6.00 -8.07
CA PHE A 106 -10.54 4.56 -8.27
C PHE A 106 -9.29 4.26 -9.09
N ARG A 107 -9.15 4.89 -10.26
CA ARG A 107 -8.01 4.66 -11.17
C ARG A 107 -6.68 5.01 -10.54
N ALA A 108 -6.61 6.13 -9.83
CA ALA A 108 -5.40 6.52 -9.14
C ALA A 108 -5.04 5.54 -8.01
N ASN A 109 -6.04 5.04 -7.27
CA ASN A 109 -5.82 4.10 -6.19
C ASN A 109 -5.29 2.76 -6.72
N GLU A 110 -5.92 2.23 -7.76
CA GLU A 110 -5.52 1.02 -8.48
C GLU A 110 -4.10 1.14 -9.06
N PHE A 111 -3.82 2.25 -9.76
CA PHE A 111 -2.48 2.52 -10.28
C PHE A 111 -1.40 2.51 -9.19
N ILE A 112 -1.66 3.15 -8.04
CA ILE A 112 -0.67 3.21 -6.95
C ILE A 112 -0.39 1.81 -6.40
N ILE A 113 -1.42 1.02 -6.11
CA ILE A 113 -1.19 -0.32 -5.53
C ILE A 113 -0.49 -1.26 -6.51
N ASP A 114 -0.85 -1.22 -7.79
CA ASP A 114 -0.22 -2.06 -8.80
C ASP A 114 1.23 -1.69 -9.03
N PHE A 115 1.52 -0.38 -9.08
CA PHE A 115 2.90 0.08 -9.16
C PHE A 115 3.74 -0.34 -7.95
N LEU A 116 3.17 -0.28 -6.74
CA LEU A 116 3.85 -0.73 -5.53
C LEU A 116 4.14 -2.22 -5.52
N LYS A 117 3.26 -3.05 -6.07
CA LYS A 117 3.51 -4.50 -6.17
C LYS A 117 4.68 -4.81 -7.10
N ILE A 118 4.88 -4.04 -8.16
CA ILE A 118 5.93 -4.27 -9.15
C ILE A 118 7.26 -3.65 -8.74
N ASN A 119 7.24 -2.38 -8.32
CA ASN A 119 8.46 -1.55 -8.27
C ASN A 119 8.93 -1.25 -6.86
N ALA A 120 8.13 -1.52 -5.84
CA ALA A 120 8.51 -1.12 -4.49
C ALA A 120 9.60 -2.04 -3.93
N PRO A 121 10.68 -1.48 -3.35
CA PRO A 121 11.79 -2.24 -2.79
C PRO A 121 11.44 -2.75 -1.39
N PHE A 122 10.36 -3.53 -1.30
CA PHE A 122 9.94 -4.26 -0.10
C PHE A 122 10.20 -5.75 -0.32
N TRP A 123 10.90 -6.36 0.64
CA TRP A 123 11.14 -7.80 0.66
C TRP A 123 10.29 -8.43 1.74
N LYS A 124 9.66 -9.54 1.37
CA LYS A 124 8.73 -10.27 2.24
C LYS A 124 9.39 -11.56 2.69
N LYS A 125 9.41 -11.79 3.99
CA LYS A 125 9.85 -13.05 4.59
C LYS A 125 8.68 -13.64 5.37
N GLU A 126 8.27 -14.83 4.97
CA GLU A 126 7.21 -15.56 5.64
C GLU A 126 7.80 -16.39 6.78
N HIS A 127 7.11 -16.41 7.91
CA HIS A 127 7.42 -17.24 9.07
C HIS A 127 6.26 -18.23 9.28
N THR A 128 6.56 -19.52 9.14
CA THR A 128 5.65 -20.63 9.44
C THR A 128 6.00 -21.25 10.79
N ASN A 129 5.15 -22.17 11.26
CA ASN A 129 5.38 -22.96 12.47
C ASN A 129 6.72 -23.74 12.48
N LYS A 130 7.34 -23.93 11.31
CA LYS A 130 8.54 -24.77 11.16
C LYS A 130 9.75 -24.03 10.60
N LYS A 131 9.55 -23.05 9.71
CA LYS A 131 10.62 -22.43 8.94
C LYS A 131 10.30 -20.98 8.60
N SER A 132 11.34 -20.22 8.26
CA SER A 132 11.19 -18.90 7.64
C SER A 132 11.86 -18.89 6.27
N TYR A 133 11.21 -18.30 5.28
CA TYR A 133 11.75 -18.19 3.92
C TYR A 133 11.41 -16.85 3.28
N TRP A 134 12.29 -16.39 2.40
CA TRP A 134 12.04 -15.20 1.59
C TRP A 134 11.06 -15.54 0.46
N VAL A 135 10.07 -14.68 0.27
CA VAL A 135 9.09 -14.83 -0.80
C VAL A 135 9.69 -14.22 -2.06
N GLU A 136 9.86 -15.03 -3.10
CA GLU A 136 10.22 -14.53 -4.43
C GLU A 136 9.06 -13.70 -5.00
N GLN A 137 9.38 -12.57 -5.63
CA GLN A 137 8.37 -11.76 -6.31
C GLN A 137 7.70 -12.60 -7.39
N ASN A 138 6.37 -12.70 -7.34
CA ASN A 138 5.62 -13.60 -8.19
C ASN A 138 5.57 -13.05 -9.61
N LYS A 139 5.85 -13.87 -10.64
CA LYS A 139 5.88 -13.40 -12.05
C LYS A 139 4.56 -12.79 -12.53
N LYS A 140 3.42 -13.19 -11.93
CA LYS A 140 2.11 -12.59 -12.22
C LYS A 140 1.97 -11.14 -11.79
N ASP A 141 2.73 -10.71 -10.77
CA ASP A 141 2.76 -9.31 -10.37
C ASP A 141 3.42 -8.45 -11.47
N LEU A 142 4.32 -9.02 -12.28
CA LEU A 142 5.01 -8.36 -13.39
C LEU A 142 4.18 -8.25 -14.68
N ASP A 143 3.06 -8.97 -14.80
CA ASP A 143 2.19 -8.97 -15.99
C ASP A 143 1.15 -7.82 -15.96
N ILE A 144 1.17 -6.96 -14.93
CA ILE A 144 0.27 -5.81 -14.86
C ILE A 144 0.77 -4.74 -15.83
N LYS A 145 0.02 -4.54 -16.93
CA LYS A 145 0.26 -3.44 -17.87
C LYS A 145 -0.07 -2.11 -17.20
N ILE A 146 0.97 -1.37 -16.83
CA ILE A 146 0.90 0.03 -16.35
C ILE A 146 0.47 0.96 -17.47
#